data_AF-A0A914RD78-F1
#
_entry.id   AF-A0A914RD78-F1
#
_cell.length_a   1.000
_cell.length_b   1.000
_cell.length_c   1.000
_cell.angle_alpha   90.00
_cell.angle_beta   90.00
_cell.angle_gamma   90.00
#
_symmetry.space_group_name_H-M   'P 1'
#
loop_
_entity.id
_entity.type
_entity.pdbx_description
1 polymer ?
#
loop_
_entity_poly.entity_id
_entity_poly.type
_entity_poly.pdbx_seq_one_letter_code
_entity_poly.pdbx_strand_id
1 'polypeptide(L)' 'MVNVVGKEEPNEEEYSPDGRYTPRILFLGSRHKYYLNFYDRAEDIIRAMKESLVAVKGMRAL' A
#
# COMPACT_ATOMS: atom_id res chain seq x y z
N MET A 1 3.14 5.55 8.15
CA MET A 1 3.68 4.28 7.61
C MET A 1 3.68 3.28 8.75
N VAL A 2 3.19 2.07 8.52
CA VAL A 2 3.18 0.98 9.52
C VAL A 2 3.90 -0.20 8.89
N ASN A 3 4.84 -0.79 9.62
CA ASN A 3 5.54 -2.00 9.23
C ASN A 3 5.09 -3.13 10.17
N VAL A 4 4.75 -4.29 9.62
CA VAL A 4 4.31 -5.47 10.37
C VAL A 4 5.14 -6.67 9.94
N VAL A 5 5.47 -7.56 10.88
CA VAL A 5 6.32 -8.73 10.62
C VAL A 5 5.77 -9.95 11.35
N GLY A 6 5.68 -11.08 10.65
CA GLY A 6 5.31 -12.37 11.23
C GLY A 6 3.88 -12.38 11.76
N LYS A 7 3.70 -12.66 13.06
CA LYS A 7 2.37 -12.81 13.68
C LYS A 7 1.55 -11.53 13.75
N GLU A 8 2.19 -10.37 13.56
CA GLU A 8 1.52 -9.07 13.51
C GLU A 8 0.96 -8.75 12.11
N GLU A 9 1.25 -9.57 11.11
CA GLU A 9 0.69 -9.40 9.78
C GLU A 9 -0.84 -9.64 9.81
N PRO A 10 -1.64 -8.72 9.23
CA PRO A 10 -3.08 -8.90 9.15
C PRO A 10 -3.44 -10.11 8.27
N ASN A 11 -4.43 -10.90 8.70
CA ASN A 11 -4.83 -12.14 8.01
C ASN A 11 -5.98 -11.93 7.01
N GLU A 12 -6.60 -10.76 7.03
CA GLU A 12 -7.74 -10.42 6.21
C GLU A 12 -7.32 -10.33 4.73
N GLU A 13 -8.15 -10.87 3.84
CA GLU A 13 -7.89 -10.91 2.38
C GLU A 13 -7.68 -9.53 1.78
N GLU A 14 -8.26 -8.51 2.40
CA GLU A 14 -8.12 -7.12 2.00
C GLU A 14 -6.68 -6.57 2.15
N TYR A 15 -5.78 -7.28 2.83
CA TYR A 15 -4.33 -6.99 2.88
C TYR A 15 -3.49 -7.97 2.05
N SER A 16 -4.14 -8.89 1.34
CA SER A 16 -3.50 -9.91 0.48
C SER A 16 -4.23 -10.04 -0.87
N PRO A 17 -4.41 -8.94 -1.62
CA PRO A 17 -5.33 -8.87 -2.76
C PRO A 17 -4.83 -9.64 -3.98
N ASP A 18 -3.51 -9.79 -4.08
CA ASP A 18 -2.80 -10.49 -5.14
C ASP A 18 -1.90 -11.61 -4.59
N GLY A 19 -2.15 -12.02 -3.34
CA GLY A 19 -1.45 -13.12 -2.67
C GLY A 19 -0.69 -12.72 -1.40
N ARG A 20 0.07 -13.68 -0.87
CA ARG A 20 0.75 -13.61 0.44
C ARG A 20 2.29 -13.59 0.35
N TYR A 21 2.84 -13.01 -0.72
CA TYR A 21 4.30 -12.88 -0.87
C TYR A 21 4.88 -11.85 0.12
N THR A 22 6.15 -11.96 0.48
CA THR A 22 6.82 -11.00 1.38
C THR A 22 8.13 -10.55 0.73
N PRO A 23 8.48 -9.25 0.73
CA PRO A 23 7.76 -8.12 1.34
C PRO A 23 6.61 -7.58 0.46
N ARG A 24 5.64 -6.91 1.10
CA ARG A 24 4.52 -6.18 0.45
C ARG A 24 4.41 -4.77 1.01
N ILE A 25 4.04 -3.81 0.16
CA ILE A 25 3.77 -2.42 0.54
C ILE A 25 2.37 -2.06 0.04
N LEU A 26 1.49 -1.65 0.95
CA LEU A 26 0.10 -1.32 0.65
C LEU A 26 -0.17 0.16 0.95
N PHE A 27 -0.92 0.83 0.07
CA PHE A 27 -1.43 2.18 0.30
C PHE A 27 -2.92 2.12 0.64
N LEU A 28 -3.24 2.42 1.90
CA LEU A 28 -4.61 2.38 2.41
C LEU A 28 -5.26 3.77 2.29
N GLY A 29 -6.31 3.88 1.46
CA GLY A 29 -7.19 5.06 1.40
C GLY A 29 -8.47 4.87 2.24
N SER A 30 -9.26 5.93 2.42
CA SER A 30 -10.53 5.90 3.20
C SER A 30 -11.63 5.04 2.56
N ARG A 31 -11.53 4.73 1.27
CA ARG A 31 -12.52 3.92 0.52
C ARG A 31 -11.94 2.93 -0.49
N HIS A 32 -10.66 3.04 -0.84
CA HIS A 32 -10.02 2.18 -1.83
C HIS A 32 -8.57 1.88 -1.43
N LYS A 33 -8.15 0.65 -1.73
CA LYS A 33 -6.79 0.17 -1.53
C LYS A 33 -6.10 0.16 -2.88
N TYR A 34 -4.99 0.90 -2.99
CA TYR A 34 -4.16 0.91 -4.18
C TYR A 34 -3.00 -0.07 -3.98
N TYR A 35 -2.77 -0.92 -4.97
CA TYR A 35 -1.76 -1.97 -4.95
C TYR A 35 -0.70 -1.66 -6.00
N LEU A 36 0.56 -1.68 -5.58
CA LEU A 36 1.69 -1.63 -6.50
C LEU A 36 2.65 -2.74 -6.13
N ASN A 37 2.91 -3.57 -7.12
CA ASN A 37 3.68 -4.79 -6.99
C ASN A 37 5.15 -4.48 -7.18
N PHE A 38 5.97 -5.06 -6.29
CA PHE A 38 7.42 -5.19 -6.38
C PHE A 38 8.17 -3.88 -6.60
N TYR A 39 8.86 -3.44 -5.54
CA TYR A 39 9.80 -2.36 -5.62
C TYR A 39 11.22 -2.90 -5.55
N ASP A 40 11.85 -3.07 -6.71
CA ASP A 40 13.28 -3.43 -6.77
C ASP A 40 14.17 -2.24 -6.38
N ARG A 41 13.61 -1.02 -6.42
CA ARG A 41 14.34 0.23 -6.16
C ARG A 41 13.57 1.16 -5.24
N ALA A 42 14.30 1.89 -4.41
CA ALA A 42 13.72 2.89 -3.50
C ALA A 42 12.99 4.02 -4.25
N GLU A 43 13.47 4.39 -5.45
CA GLU A 43 12.84 5.45 -6.25
C GLU A 43 11.40 5.11 -6.65
N ASP A 44 11.13 3.84 -6.95
CA ASP A 44 9.80 3.37 -7.31
C ASP A 44 8.85 3.46 -6.11
N ILE A 45 9.33 3.14 -4.89
CA ILE A 45 8.56 3.32 -3.64
C ILE A 45 8.22 4.79 -3.45
N ILE A 46 9.21 5.67 -3.57
CA ILE A 46 9.03 7.12 -3.38
C ILE A 46 8.03 7.68 -4.39
N ARG A 47 8.09 7.25 -5.65
CA ARG A 47 7.12 7.64 -6.69
C ARG A 47 5.70 7.22 -6.31
N ALA A 48 5.50 5.95 -5.96
CA ALA A 48 4.19 5.44 -5.58
C ALA A 48 3.62 6.10 -4.31
N MET A 49 4.47 6.43 -3.33
CA MET A 49 4.07 7.20 -2.15
C MET A 49 3.53 8.59 -2.52
N LYS A 50 4.18 9.29 -3.46
CA LYS A 50 3.74 10.60 -3.93
C LYS A 50 2.42 10.53 -4.68
N GLU A 51 2.29 9.57 -5.60
CA GLU A 51 1.06 9.34 -6.37
C GLU A 51 -0.13 9.01 -5.45
N SER A 52 0.09 8.12 -4.47
CA SER A 52 -0.93 7.76 -3.48
C SER A 52 -1.34 8.95 -2.62
N LEU A 53 -0.41 9.82 -2.23
CA LEU A 53 -0.71 11.02 -1.47
C LEU A 53 -1.59 12.01 -2.26
N VAL A 54 -1.31 12.18 -3.55
CA VAL A 54 -2.13 13.02 -4.43
C VAL A 54 -3.54 12.45 -4.57
N ALA A 55 -3.66 11.14 -4.79
CA ALA A 55 -4.96 10.47 -4.91
C ALA A 55 -5.82 10.63 -3.63
N VAL A 56 -5.21 10.46 -2.44
CA VAL A 56 -5.91 10.64 -1.15
C VAL A 56 -6.33 12.10 -0.93
N LYS A 57 -5.48 13.08 -1.30
CA LYS A 57 -5.83 14.50 -1.19
C LYS A 57 -6.98 14.88 -2.14
N GLY A 58 -6.98 14.37 -3.37
CA GLY A 58 -8.06 14.58 -4.33
C GLY A 58 -9.41 14.04 -3.85
N MET A 59 -9.42 12.89 -3.17
CA MET A 59 -10.64 12.32 -2.57
C MET A 59 -11.22 13.12 -1.40
N ARG A 60 -10.43 13.97 -0.72
CA ARG A 60 -10.91 14.83 0.38
C ARG A 60 -11.53 16.15 -0.09
N ALA A 61 -11.39 16.50 -1.37
CA ALA A 61 -11.87 17.75 -1.94
C ALA A 61 -13.25 17.64 -2.63
N LEU A 62 -13.88 16.46 -2.58
CA LEU A 62 -15.24 16.16 -3.05
C LEU A 62 -16.11 15.76 -1.86
#